data_AF-A0A8C8RAC4-F1
#
_entry.id   AF-A0A8C8RAC4-F1
#
_cell.length_a   1.000
_cell.length_b   1.000
_cell.length_c   1.000
_cell.angle_alpha   90.00
_cell.angle_beta   90.00
_cell.angle_gamma   90.00
#
_symmetry.space_group_name_H-M   'P 1'
#
loop_
_entity.id
_entity.type
_entity.pdbx_description
1 polymer ?
#
loop_
_entity_poly.entity_id
_entity_poly.type
_entity_poly.pdbx_seq_one_letter_code
_entity_poly.pdbx_strand_id
1 'polypeptide(L)'
;MIESSSWSVTLQERENRRLQEASMRLEQENDDLAHELVTSKIALRNDLDQAEDKADVLNKELLLTKQKLVETEEEKRKQEEETAQLKEVFRKQLEKAESEIKKTTAIIAEYKQICSQLSTRLEKQQAASKEELDIVKGKVMACKHCSEIFSKEGALKLPAINRETQGTETDDEKNALKKQLREMELELAQTKLQLVEAKCKIQELEHQRGTLMNEIQAAKNSWFSKTLNSIKTATGTQPPQQPQQSQPPKESST
;
A
#
# COMPACT_ATOMS: atom_id res chain seq x y z
N MET A 1 14.82 -89.17 83.06
CA MET A 1 13.67 -88.27 82.82
C MET A 1 14.04 -86.79 82.90
N ILE A 2 14.89 -86.37 83.85
CA ILE A 2 15.29 -84.95 84.05
C ILE A 2 16.10 -84.39 82.86
N GLU A 3 17.08 -85.14 82.33
CA GLU A 3 17.88 -84.69 81.17
C GLU A 3 17.05 -84.51 79.90
N SER A 4 16.09 -85.41 79.64
CA SER A 4 15.22 -85.34 78.45
C SER A 4 14.26 -84.14 78.50
N SER A 5 13.82 -83.72 79.70
CA SER A 5 13.06 -82.47 79.89
C SER A 5 13.95 -81.23 79.70
N SER A 6 15.20 -81.24 80.18
CA SER A 6 16.14 -80.13 79.99
C SER A 6 16.51 -79.91 78.51
N TRP A 7 16.70 -80.99 77.74
CA TRP A 7 16.94 -80.92 76.29
C TRP A 7 15.72 -80.42 75.51
N SER A 8 14.51 -80.74 75.97
CA SER A 8 13.26 -80.28 75.34
C SER A 8 13.04 -78.78 75.60
N VAL A 9 13.35 -78.29 76.80
CA VAL A 9 13.25 -76.86 77.15
C VAL A 9 14.25 -76.02 76.35
N THR A 10 15.51 -76.45 76.21
CA THR A 10 16.52 -75.70 75.45
C THR A 10 16.24 -75.67 73.94
N LEU A 11 15.65 -76.73 73.38
CA LEU A 11 15.19 -76.74 71.99
C LEU A 11 14.02 -75.76 71.78
N GLN A 12 13.05 -75.75 72.71
CA GLN A 12 11.91 -74.84 72.67
C GLN A 12 12.34 -73.37 72.78
N GLU A 13 13.31 -73.05 73.63
CA GLU A 13 13.87 -71.71 73.75
C GLU A 13 14.59 -71.25 72.47
N ARG A 14 15.31 -72.15 71.81
CA ARG A 14 15.99 -71.88 70.54
C ARG A 14 14.99 -71.63 69.40
N GLU A 15 13.93 -72.43 69.35
CA GLU A 15 12.86 -72.26 68.35
C GLU A 15 12.08 -70.97 68.59
N ASN A 16 11.79 -70.63 69.85
CA ASN A 16 11.13 -69.37 70.20
C ASN A 16 11.99 -68.17 69.80
N ARG A 17 13.31 -68.24 70.02
CA ARG A 17 14.24 -67.20 69.54
C ARG A 17 14.23 -67.07 68.01
N ARG A 18 14.25 -68.19 67.28
CA ARG A 18 14.19 -68.19 65.81
C ARG A 18 12.88 -67.56 65.29
N LEU A 19 11.76 -67.89 65.93
CA LEU A 19 10.45 -67.33 65.60
C LEU A 19 10.37 -65.83 65.94
N GLN A 20 10.96 -65.40 67.06
CA GLN A 20 11.06 -63.98 67.42
C GLN A 20 11.90 -63.20 66.40
N GLU A 21 13.06 -63.74 65.99
CA GLU A 21 13.91 -63.13 64.95
C GLU A 21 13.18 -63.03 63.60
N ALA A 22 12.44 -64.08 63.22
CA ALA A 22 11.63 -64.07 62.00
C ALA A 22 10.45 -63.08 62.08
N SER A 23 9.76 -62.97 63.22
CA SER A 23 8.69 -62.00 63.44
C SER A 23 9.21 -60.58 63.32
N MET A 24 10.33 -60.27 63.98
CA MET A 24 10.95 -58.94 63.93
C MET A 24 11.35 -58.56 62.50
N ARG A 25 11.88 -59.51 61.72
CA ARG A 25 12.20 -59.28 60.31
C ARG A 25 10.95 -59.02 59.47
N LEU A 26 9.90 -59.81 59.65
CA LEU A 26 8.65 -59.63 58.91
C LEU A 26 7.96 -58.32 59.28
N GLU A 27 8.03 -57.91 60.55
CA GLU A 27 7.55 -56.60 61.02
C GLU A 27 8.31 -55.47 60.33
N GLN A 28 9.65 -55.55 60.26
CA GLN A 28 10.45 -54.56 59.56
C GLN A 28 10.14 -54.52 58.06
N GLU A 29 10.07 -55.68 57.39
CA GLU A 29 9.70 -55.73 55.96
C GLU A 29 8.28 -55.18 55.72
N ASN A 30 7.34 -55.39 56.66
CA ASN A 30 6.01 -54.82 56.58
C ASN A 30 6.02 -53.29 56.72
N ASP A 31 6.77 -52.77 57.69
CA ASP A 31 6.93 -51.33 57.92
C ASP A 31 7.59 -50.64 56.72
N ASP A 32 8.63 -51.25 56.14
CA ASP A 32 9.31 -50.74 54.94
C ASP A 32 8.34 -50.70 53.74
N LEU A 33 7.59 -51.78 53.51
CA LEU A 33 6.58 -51.83 52.43
C LEU A 33 5.46 -50.81 52.66
N ALA A 34 5.01 -50.62 53.90
CA ALA A 34 4.01 -49.62 54.24
C ALA A 34 4.53 -48.19 53.96
N HIS A 35 5.78 -47.91 54.32
CA HIS A 35 6.42 -46.62 54.06
C HIS A 35 6.59 -46.37 52.56
N GLU A 36 7.08 -47.36 51.79
CA GLU A 36 7.21 -47.28 50.33
C GLU A 36 5.85 -47.03 49.66
N LEU A 37 4.81 -47.76 50.07
CA LEU A 37 3.46 -47.60 49.54
C LEU A 37 2.91 -46.19 49.80
N VAL A 38 3.07 -45.66 51.01
CA VAL A 38 2.65 -44.30 51.36
C VAL A 38 3.42 -43.27 50.54
N THR A 39 4.75 -43.43 50.43
CA THR A 39 5.62 -42.53 49.66
C THR A 39 5.23 -42.51 48.19
N SER A 40 5.07 -43.69 47.58
CA SER A 40 4.65 -43.83 46.18
C SER A 40 3.25 -43.26 45.95
N LYS A 41 2.30 -43.50 46.86
CA LYS A 41 0.95 -42.93 46.78
C LYS A 41 0.94 -41.41 46.84
N ILE A 42 1.78 -40.79 47.68
CA ILE A 42 1.91 -39.33 47.74
C ILE A 42 2.51 -38.81 46.44
N ALA A 43 3.57 -39.44 45.93
CA ALA A 43 4.20 -39.06 44.66
C ALA A 43 3.21 -39.11 43.49
N LEU A 44 2.46 -40.21 43.34
CA LEU A 44 1.47 -40.36 42.28
C LEU A 44 0.33 -39.34 42.37
N ARG A 45 -0.10 -38.96 43.58
CA ARG A 45 -1.09 -37.89 43.76
C ARG A 45 -0.54 -36.54 43.32
N ASN A 46 0.68 -36.21 43.73
CA ASN A 46 1.33 -34.97 43.30
C ASN A 46 1.50 -34.92 41.77
N ASP A 47 1.86 -36.03 41.14
CA ASP A 47 1.98 -36.13 39.68
C ASP A 47 0.63 -35.97 38.98
N LEU A 48 -0.44 -36.55 39.55
CA LEU A 48 -1.81 -36.39 39.06
C LEU A 48 -2.27 -34.94 39.16
N ASP A 49 -2.13 -34.32 40.34
CA ASP A 49 -2.48 -32.92 40.57
C ASP A 49 -1.73 -32.00 39.58
N GLN A 50 -0.43 -32.26 39.36
CA GLN A 50 0.37 -31.50 38.40
C GLN A 50 -0.09 -31.70 36.95
N ALA A 51 -0.52 -32.91 36.58
CA ALA A 51 -1.04 -33.19 35.25
C ALA A 51 -2.40 -32.50 35.02
N GLU A 52 -3.26 -32.47 36.04
CA GLU A 52 -4.54 -31.76 36.01
C GLU A 52 -4.35 -30.25 35.86
N ASP A 53 -3.46 -29.64 36.66
CA ASP A 53 -3.11 -28.21 36.55
C ASP A 53 -2.60 -27.86 35.15
N LYS A 54 -1.72 -28.71 34.59
CA LYS A 54 -1.20 -28.53 33.22
C LYS A 54 -2.31 -28.62 32.18
N ALA A 55 -3.22 -29.58 32.30
CA ALA A 55 -4.36 -29.71 31.40
C ALA A 55 -5.25 -28.47 31.44
N ASP A 56 -5.51 -27.92 32.63
CA ASP A 56 -6.30 -26.71 32.79
C ASP A 56 -5.62 -25.48 32.18
N VAL A 57 -4.31 -25.32 32.37
CA VAL A 57 -3.52 -24.24 31.74
C VAL A 57 -3.57 -24.36 30.22
N LEU A 58 -3.29 -25.55 29.67
CA LEU A 58 -3.32 -25.78 28.22
C LEU A 58 -4.71 -25.53 27.63
N ASN A 59 -5.77 -25.91 28.34
CA ASN A 59 -7.14 -25.66 27.87
C ASN A 59 -7.47 -24.17 27.83
N LYS A 60 -7.03 -23.38 28.82
CA LYS A 60 -7.17 -21.92 28.82
C LYS A 60 -6.39 -21.28 27.68
N GLU A 61 -5.14 -21.67 27.48
CA GLU A 61 -4.30 -21.17 26.39
C GLU A 61 -4.88 -21.52 25.01
N LEU A 62 -5.41 -22.73 24.85
CA LEU A 62 -6.09 -23.17 23.64
C LEU A 62 -7.31 -22.30 23.33
N LEU A 63 -8.12 -22.00 24.35
CA LEU A 63 -9.30 -21.13 24.17
C LEU A 63 -8.89 -19.71 23.76
N LEU A 64 -7.90 -19.12 24.45
CA LEU A 64 -7.38 -17.80 24.11
C LEU A 64 -6.80 -17.75 22.69
N THR A 65 -6.08 -18.80 22.28
CA THR A 65 -5.50 -18.90 20.93
C THR A 65 -6.60 -19.04 19.88
N LYS A 66 -7.63 -19.86 20.14
CA LYS A 66 -8.80 -19.97 19.25
C LYS A 66 -9.51 -18.63 19.08
N GLN A 67 -9.72 -17.89 20.17
CA GLN A 67 -10.36 -16.58 20.10
C GLN A 67 -9.55 -15.59 19.26
N LYS A 68 -8.23 -15.51 19.49
CA LYS A 68 -7.33 -14.66 18.68
C LYS A 68 -7.32 -15.07 17.20
N LEU A 69 -7.41 -16.37 16.92
CA LEU A 69 -7.50 -16.87 15.54
C LEU A 69 -8.76 -16.35 14.85
N VAL A 70 -9.93 -16.49 15.50
CA VAL A 70 -11.21 -15.98 14.97
C VAL A 70 -11.15 -14.48 14.72
N GLU A 71 -10.67 -13.69 15.69
CA GLU A 71 -10.52 -12.23 15.55
C GLU A 71 -9.61 -11.87 14.37
N THR A 72 -8.52 -12.62 14.19
CA THR A 72 -7.57 -12.41 13.07
C THR A 72 -8.20 -12.79 11.72
N GLU A 73 -8.98 -13.88 11.67
CA GLU A 73 -9.68 -14.31 10.46
C GLU A 73 -10.77 -13.30 10.04
N GLU A 74 -11.52 -12.75 11.01
CA GLU A 74 -12.52 -11.72 10.76
C GLU A 74 -11.90 -10.42 10.24
N GLU A 75 -10.80 -9.96 10.83
CA GLU A 75 -10.06 -8.78 10.37
C GLU A 75 -9.49 -9.00 8.96
N LYS A 76 -8.93 -10.19 8.71
CA LYS A 76 -8.46 -10.56 7.36
C LYS A 76 -9.60 -10.51 6.34
N ARG A 77 -10.77 -11.07 6.66
CA ARG A 77 -11.95 -11.03 5.78
C ARG A 77 -12.38 -9.60 5.47
N LYS A 78 -12.41 -8.74 6.49
CA LYS A 78 -12.74 -7.32 6.32
C LYS A 78 -11.73 -6.61 5.41
N GLN A 79 -10.44 -6.85 5.59
CA GLN A 79 -9.39 -6.28 4.72
C GLN A 79 -9.49 -6.78 3.26
N GLU A 80 -9.87 -8.04 3.06
CA GLU A 80 -10.13 -8.59 1.72
C GLU A 80 -11.34 -7.90 1.06
N GLU A 81 -12.42 -7.65 1.80
CA GLU A 81 -13.60 -6.91 1.33
C GLU A 81 -13.27 -5.46 0.97
N GLU A 82 -12.55 -4.74 1.84
CA GLU A 82 -12.10 -3.37 1.58
C GLU A 82 -11.19 -3.30 0.35
N THR A 83 -10.28 -4.27 0.20
CA THR A 83 -9.40 -4.39 -0.97
C THR A 83 -10.21 -4.64 -2.25
N ALA A 84 -11.24 -5.49 -2.19
CA ALA A 84 -12.11 -5.77 -3.32
C ALA A 84 -12.91 -4.52 -3.74
N GLN A 85 -13.47 -3.79 -2.79
CA GLN A 85 -14.18 -2.53 -3.04
C GLN A 85 -13.24 -1.48 -3.66
N LEU A 86 -12.03 -1.34 -3.12
CA LEU A 86 -11.04 -0.40 -3.64
C LEU A 86 -10.64 -0.73 -5.09
N LYS A 87 -10.40 -2.01 -5.39
CA LYS A 87 -10.13 -2.47 -6.76
C LYS A 87 -11.28 -2.13 -7.71
N GLU A 88 -12.52 -2.31 -7.27
CA GLU A 88 -13.70 -2.01 -8.08
C GLU A 88 -13.85 -0.50 -8.35
N VAL A 89 -13.59 0.34 -7.34
CA VAL A 89 -13.57 1.80 -7.52
C VAL A 89 -12.48 2.19 -8.51
N PHE A 90 -11.25 1.68 -8.36
CA PHE A 90 -10.17 1.95 -9.30
C PHE A 90 -10.52 1.52 -10.73
N ARG A 91 -11.11 0.34 -10.91
CA ARG A 91 -11.56 -0.15 -12.22
C ARG A 91 -12.57 0.80 -12.86
N LYS A 92 -13.61 1.22 -12.13
CA LYS A 92 -14.61 2.17 -12.63
C LYS A 92 -13.99 3.51 -13.03
N GLN A 93 -13.07 4.02 -12.22
CA GLN A 93 -12.41 5.29 -12.51
C GLN A 93 -11.49 5.20 -13.74
N LEU A 94 -10.81 4.07 -13.92
CA LEU A 94 -10.02 3.79 -15.11
C LEU A 94 -10.90 3.76 -16.37
N GLU A 95 -12.00 3.01 -16.34
CA GLU A 95 -12.95 2.94 -17.47
C GLU A 95 -13.55 4.30 -17.81
N LYS A 96 -13.88 5.10 -16.80
CA LYS A 96 -14.36 6.47 -17.01
C LYS A 96 -13.31 7.33 -17.71
N ALA A 97 -12.07 7.33 -17.22
CA ALA A 97 -10.97 8.09 -17.82
C ALA A 97 -10.70 7.64 -19.27
N GLU A 98 -10.68 6.33 -19.52
CA GLU A 98 -10.54 5.80 -20.88
C GLU A 98 -11.68 6.25 -21.80
N SER A 99 -12.92 6.28 -21.30
CA SER A 99 -14.07 6.77 -22.07
C SER A 99 -13.96 8.26 -22.40
N GLU A 100 -13.46 9.07 -21.47
CA GLU A 100 -13.23 10.51 -21.65
C GLU A 100 -12.10 10.78 -22.64
N ILE A 101 -11.01 10.01 -22.57
CA ILE A 101 -9.93 10.05 -23.55
C ILE A 101 -10.48 9.72 -24.94
N LYS A 102 -11.23 8.62 -25.10
CA LYS A 102 -11.83 8.23 -26.39
C LYS A 102 -12.73 9.34 -26.96
N LYS A 103 -13.58 9.95 -26.14
CA LYS A 103 -14.43 11.08 -26.55
C LYS A 103 -13.60 12.27 -27.00
N THR A 104 -12.59 12.65 -26.22
CA THR A 104 -11.72 13.80 -26.53
C THR A 104 -10.93 13.56 -27.80
N THR A 105 -10.39 12.35 -27.98
CA THR A 105 -9.69 11.94 -29.22
C THR A 105 -10.62 11.99 -30.43
N ALA A 106 -11.87 11.54 -30.31
CA ALA A 106 -12.86 11.61 -31.39
C ALA A 106 -13.16 13.07 -31.78
N ILE A 107 -13.42 13.94 -30.79
CA ILE A 107 -13.65 15.38 -31.01
C ILE A 107 -12.45 16.02 -31.72
N ILE A 108 -11.22 15.70 -31.29
CA ILE A 108 -10.00 16.21 -31.94
C ILE A 108 -9.90 15.73 -33.40
N ALA A 109 -10.25 14.47 -33.68
CA ALA A 109 -10.23 13.94 -35.03
C ALA A 109 -11.26 14.64 -35.93
N GLU A 110 -12.48 14.83 -35.45
CA GLU A 110 -13.54 15.57 -36.15
C GLU A 110 -13.13 17.03 -36.40
N TYR A 111 -12.58 17.71 -35.39
CA TYR A 111 -12.08 19.08 -35.53
C TYR A 111 -11.01 19.17 -36.64
N LYS A 112 -10.02 18.27 -36.64
CA LYS A 112 -9.00 18.21 -37.69
C LYS A 112 -9.60 17.96 -39.07
N GLN A 113 -10.62 17.10 -39.15
CA GLN A 113 -11.33 16.84 -40.41
C GLN A 113 -12.04 18.10 -40.92
N ILE A 114 -12.75 18.83 -40.05
CA ILE A 114 -13.41 20.09 -40.41
C ILE A 114 -12.38 21.10 -40.90
N CYS A 115 -11.25 21.28 -40.19
CA CYS A 115 -10.17 22.17 -40.61
C CYS A 115 -9.65 21.81 -42.00
N SER A 116 -9.37 20.53 -42.26
CA SER A 116 -8.92 20.05 -43.57
C SER A 116 -9.96 20.35 -44.66
N GLN A 117 -11.25 20.10 -44.41
CA GLN A 117 -12.32 20.39 -45.35
C GLN A 117 -12.45 21.88 -45.66
N LEU A 118 -12.34 22.74 -44.64
CA LEU A 118 -12.37 24.19 -44.80
C LEU A 118 -11.17 24.69 -45.61
N SER A 119 -9.96 24.20 -45.34
CA SER A 119 -8.76 24.53 -46.12
C SER A 119 -8.93 24.14 -47.59
N THR A 120 -9.39 22.92 -47.89
CA THR A 120 -9.63 22.49 -49.27
C THR A 120 -10.73 23.32 -49.96
N ARG A 121 -11.80 23.70 -49.26
CA ARG A 121 -12.83 24.58 -49.83
C ARG A 121 -12.29 25.97 -50.12
N LEU A 122 -11.48 26.52 -49.22
CA LEU A 122 -10.85 27.83 -49.38
C LEU A 122 -9.90 27.84 -50.59
N GLU A 123 -9.05 26.82 -50.72
CA GLU A 123 -8.14 26.68 -51.87
C GLU A 123 -8.90 26.59 -53.20
N LYS A 124 -9.98 25.79 -53.24
CA LYS A 124 -10.84 25.69 -54.43
C LYS A 124 -11.48 27.03 -54.79
N GLN A 125 -12.02 27.75 -53.80
CA GLN A 125 -12.64 29.05 -54.02
C GLN A 125 -11.62 30.10 -54.49
N GLN A 126 -10.42 30.08 -53.91
CA GLN A 126 -9.33 30.98 -54.30
C GLN A 126 -8.84 30.68 -55.73
N ALA A 127 -8.73 29.41 -56.10
CA ALA A 127 -8.38 28.99 -57.47
C ALA A 127 -9.45 29.42 -58.48
N ALA A 128 -10.73 29.17 -58.19
CA ALA A 128 -11.84 29.57 -59.06
C ALA A 128 -11.93 31.10 -59.22
N SER A 129 -11.82 31.85 -58.12
CA SER A 129 -11.83 33.32 -58.16
C SER A 129 -10.64 33.88 -58.94
N LYS A 130 -9.45 33.26 -58.81
CA LYS A 130 -8.28 33.64 -59.59
C LYS A 130 -8.49 33.38 -61.09
N GLU A 131 -9.05 32.23 -61.45
CA GLU A 131 -9.37 31.90 -62.84
C GLU A 131 -10.40 32.87 -63.44
N GLU A 132 -11.48 33.18 -62.72
CA GLU A 132 -12.45 34.19 -63.15
C GLU A 132 -11.79 35.57 -63.32
N LEU A 133 -10.93 35.97 -62.38
CA LEU A 133 -10.18 37.22 -62.47
C LEU A 133 -9.25 37.23 -63.68
N ASP A 134 -8.57 36.12 -63.98
CA ASP A 134 -7.68 35.99 -65.13
C ASP A 134 -8.47 36.04 -66.45
N ILE A 135 -9.69 35.47 -66.51
CA ILE A 135 -10.61 35.62 -67.65
C ILE A 135 -11.02 37.08 -67.84
N VAL A 136 -11.41 37.77 -66.76
CA VAL A 136 -11.80 39.19 -66.81
C VAL A 136 -10.60 40.03 -67.27
N LYS A 137 -9.41 39.80 -66.70
CA LYS A 137 -8.18 40.46 -67.13
C LYS A 137 -7.90 40.22 -68.60
N GLY A 138 -8.02 38.98 -69.08
CA GLY A 138 -7.86 38.64 -70.50
C GLY A 138 -8.81 39.44 -71.40
N LYS A 139 -10.10 39.52 -71.04
CA LYS A 139 -11.10 40.31 -71.78
C LYS A 139 -10.81 41.82 -71.74
N VAL A 140 -10.41 42.36 -70.59
CA VAL A 140 -10.04 43.78 -70.43
C VAL A 140 -8.82 44.13 -71.27
N MET A 141 -7.79 43.28 -71.27
CA MET A 141 -6.57 43.51 -72.06
C MET A 141 -6.78 43.32 -73.56
N ALA A 142 -7.81 42.58 -74.00
CA ALA A 142 -8.19 42.45 -75.40
C ALA A 142 -8.93 43.69 -75.95
N CYS A 143 -9.43 44.57 -75.08
CA CYS A 143 -10.09 45.81 -75.46
C CYS A 143 -9.07 46.95 -75.63
N LYS A 144 -8.99 47.54 -76.83
CA LYS A 144 -8.00 48.58 -77.18
C LYS A 144 -8.04 49.82 -76.27
N HIS A 145 -9.22 50.24 -75.84
CA HIS A 145 -9.38 51.43 -74.97
C HIS A 145 -9.09 51.11 -73.50
N CYS A 146 -9.45 49.91 -73.02
CA CYS A 146 -9.25 49.52 -71.62
C CYS A 146 -7.80 49.11 -71.32
N SER A 147 -7.07 48.55 -72.30
CA SER A 147 -5.67 48.14 -72.13
C SER A 147 -4.69 49.30 -71.87
N GLU A 148 -5.07 50.53 -72.23
CA GLU A 148 -4.28 51.74 -71.96
C GLU A 148 -4.48 52.28 -70.54
N ILE A 149 -5.66 52.04 -69.97
CA ILE A 149 -6.10 52.54 -68.65
C ILE A 149 -5.68 51.60 -67.51
N PHE A 150 -5.64 50.29 -67.76
CA PHE A 150 -5.29 49.26 -66.77
C PHE A 150 -3.90 48.68 -67.01
N SER A 151 -3.17 48.36 -65.94
CA SER A 151 -1.89 47.63 -66.02
C SER A 151 -2.13 46.13 -66.24
N LYS A 152 -1.07 45.39 -66.65
CA LYS A 152 -1.13 43.93 -66.83
C LYS A 152 -1.50 43.18 -65.54
N GLU A 153 -1.27 43.80 -64.38
CA GLU A 153 -1.59 43.30 -63.06
C GLU A 153 -3.06 43.57 -62.68
N GLY A 154 -3.80 44.35 -63.47
CA GLY A 154 -5.21 44.71 -63.27
C GLY A 154 -5.41 46.01 -62.47
N ALA A 155 -4.35 46.77 -62.19
CA ALA A 155 -4.44 48.04 -61.46
C ALA A 155 -4.79 49.20 -62.40
N LEU A 156 -5.69 50.10 -61.95
CA LEU A 156 -5.99 51.36 -62.63
C LEU A 156 -4.76 52.26 -62.61
N LYS A 157 -4.34 52.77 -63.78
CA LYS A 157 -3.35 53.84 -63.86
C LYS A 157 -4.04 55.19 -63.61
N LEU A 158 -4.37 55.47 -62.36
CA LEU A 158 -4.87 56.77 -61.92
C LEU A 158 -3.77 57.54 -61.16
N PRO A 159 -3.61 58.86 -61.40
CA PRO A 159 -2.88 59.74 -60.48
C PRO A 159 -3.56 59.73 -59.11
N ALA A 160 -2.77 59.72 -58.04
CA ALA A 160 -3.25 59.66 -56.66
C ALA A 160 -4.31 60.74 -56.38
N ILE A 161 -5.55 60.32 -56.13
CA ILE A 161 -6.61 61.18 -55.61
C ILE A 161 -7.03 60.67 -54.24
N ASN A 162 -7.02 61.62 -53.32
CA ASN A 162 -7.22 61.58 -51.89
C ASN A 162 -8.49 60.81 -51.47
N ARG A 163 -8.35 59.79 -50.61
CA ARG A 163 -9.46 59.07 -49.96
C ARG A 163 -9.60 59.58 -48.53
N GLU A 164 -10.31 60.69 -48.36
CA GLU A 164 -10.73 61.21 -47.05
C GLU A 164 -12.25 61.20 -46.98
N THR A 165 -12.88 60.02 -46.94
CA THR A 165 -14.32 59.90 -46.61
C THR A 165 -14.74 58.50 -46.13
N GLN A 166 -13.85 57.76 -45.47
CA GLN A 166 -14.13 56.41 -44.93
C GLN A 166 -13.60 56.24 -43.49
N GLY A 167 -13.56 57.34 -42.73
CA GLY A 167 -12.82 57.43 -41.46
C GLY A 167 -13.63 57.18 -40.18
N THR A 168 -14.96 57.07 -40.25
CA THR A 168 -15.81 56.95 -39.04
C THR A 168 -16.24 55.51 -38.75
N GLU A 169 -16.70 54.74 -39.73
CA GLU A 169 -17.12 53.33 -39.49
C GLU A 169 -15.95 52.38 -39.18
N THR A 170 -14.76 52.65 -39.74
CA THR A 170 -13.56 51.82 -39.54
C THR A 170 -12.89 52.04 -38.18
N ASP A 171 -13.09 53.19 -37.54
CA ASP A 171 -12.53 53.47 -36.22
C ASP A 171 -13.33 52.79 -35.11
N ASP A 172 -14.66 52.73 -35.24
CA ASP A 172 -15.55 52.03 -34.32
C ASP A 172 -15.31 50.50 -34.33
N GLU A 173 -15.16 49.91 -35.51
CA GLU A 173 -14.88 48.48 -35.67
C GLU A 173 -13.48 48.11 -35.14
N LYS A 174 -12.49 48.98 -35.38
CA LYS A 174 -11.14 48.87 -34.81
C LYS A 174 -11.13 49.00 -33.28
N ASN A 175 -11.96 49.88 -32.72
CA ASN A 175 -12.10 50.03 -31.28
C ASN A 175 -12.83 48.81 -30.66
N ALA A 176 -13.81 48.23 -31.35
CA ALA A 176 -14.47 46.99 -30.94
C ALA A 176 -13.50 45.80 -30.92
N LEU A 177 -12.69 45.62 -31.96
CA LEU A 177 -11.66 44.58 -32.03
C LEU A 177 -10.59 44.76 -30.95
N LYS A 178 -10.15 45.99 -30.67
CA LYS A 178 -9.22 46.29 -29.55
C LYS A 178 -9.83 46.00 -28.17
N LYS A 179 -11.15 46.13 -28.02
CA LYS A 179 -11.85 45.78 -26.79
C LYS A 179 -11.89 44.26 -26.61
N GLN A 180 -12.28 43.52 -27.66
CA GLN A 180 -12.27 42.06 -27.65
C GLN A 180 -10.87 41.48 -27.41
N LEU A 181 -9.83 42.08 -27.99
CA LEU A 181 -8.45 41.68 -27.73
C LEU A 181 -8.10 41.78 -26.25
N ARG A 182 -8.45 42.90 -25.61
CA ARG A 182 -8.22 43.12 -24.18
C ARG A 182 -9.04 42.16 -23.30
N GLU A 183 -10.27 41.86 -23.68
CA GLU A 183 -11.12 40.88 -22.99
C GLU A 183 -10.50 39.48 -23.05
N MET A 184 -10.07 39.04 -24.24
CA MET A 184 -9.38 37.74 -24.40
C MET A 184 -8.02 37.71 -23.67
N GLU A 185 -7.27 38.81 -23.65
CA GLU A 185 -6.03 38.90 -22.87
C GLU A 185 -6.29 38.73 -21.36
N LEU A 186 -7.40 39.29 -20.86
CA LEU A 186 -7.79 39.21 -19.46
C LEU A 186 -8.27 37.80 -19.09
N GLU A 187 -9.10 37.18 -19.94
CA GLU A 187 -9.52 35.79 -19.78
C GLU A 187 -8.33 34.82 -19.83
N LEU A 188 -7.36 35.08 -20.71
CA LEU A 188 -6.12 34.30 -20.79
C LEU A 188 -5.29 34.45 -19.51
N ALA A 189 -5.17 35.67 -18.97
CA ALA A 189 -4.46 35.90 -17.71
C ALA A 189 -5.16 35.18 -16.54
N GLN A 190 -6.49 35.23 -16.49
CA GLN A 190 -7.28 34.55 -15.46
C GLN A 190 -7.16 33.02 -15.55
N THR A 191 -7.21 32.46 -16.76
CA THR A 191 -7.02 31.01 -16.98
C THR A 191 -5.60 30.59 -16.62
N LYS A 192 -4.58 31.40 -16.94
CA LYS A 192 -3.20 31.16 -16.53
C LYS A 192 -3.05 31.16 -15.01
N LEU A 193 -3.72 32.07 -14.30
CA LEU A 193 -3.71 32.11 -12.85
C LEU A 193 -4.33 30.83 -12.26
N GLN A 194 -5.51 30.43 -12.73
CA GLN A 194 -6.17 29.20 -12.30
C GLN A 194 -5.30 27.96 -12.54
N LEU A 195 -4.59 27.92 -13.68
CA LEU A 195 -3.66 26.82 -13.97
C LEU A 195 -2.49 26.77 -12.97
N VAL A 196 -1.93 27.92 -12.60
CA VAL A 196 -0.86 28.00 -11.60
C VAL A 196 -1.37 27.56 -10.23
N GLU A 197 -2.54 28.04 -9.81
CA GLU A 197 -3.18 27.64 -8.55
C GLU A 197 -3.44 26.12 -8.50
N ALA A 198 -3.97 25.55 -9.58
CA ALA A 198 -4.19 24.11 -9.69
C ALA A 198 -2.87 23.33 -9.62
N LYS A 199 -1.81 23.80 -10.31
CA LYS A 199 -0.47 23.17 -10.24
C LYS A 199 0.13 23.22 -8.84
N CYS A 200 0.04 24.37 -8.15
CA CYS A 200 0.49 24.49 -6.76
C CYS A 200 -0.31 23.55 -5.85
N LYS A 201 -1.63 23.41 -6.06
CA LYS A 201 -2.44 22.48 -5.28
C LYS A 201 -2.05 21.03 -5.51
N ILE A 202 -1.73 20.64 -6.74
CA ILE A 202 -1.23 19.30 -7.07
C ILE A 202 0.11 19.06 -6.38
N GLN A 203 1.07 20.00 -6.46
CA GLN A 203 2.36 19.86 -5.78
C GLN A 203 2.21 19.71 -4.26
N GLU A 204 1.31 20.48 -3.64
CA GLU A 204 1.01 20.36 -2.21
C GLU A 204 0.47 18.97 -1.87
N LEU A 205 -0.49 18.45 -2.66
CA LEU A 205 -1.04 17.11 -2.47
C LEU A 205 0.00 16.00 -2.69
N GLU A 206 0.90 16.17 -3.66
CA GLU A 206 2.01 15.25 -3.90
C GLU A 206 2.99 15.23 -2.73
N HIS A 207 3.28 16.40 -2.15
CA HIS A 207 4.10 16.51 -0.95
C HIS A 207 3.42 15.83 0.25
N GLN A 208 2.15 16.11 0.50
CA GLN A 208 1.36 15.46 1.56
C GLN A 208 1.33 13.94 1.39
N ARG A 209 1.11 13.44 0.17
CA ARG A 209 1.19 12.01 -0.15
C ARG A 209 2.58 11.45 0.16
N GLY A 210 3.65 12.16 -0.20
CA GLY A 210 5.02 11.77 0.09
C GLY A 210 5.30 11.66 1.59
N THR A 211 4.82 12.63 2.37
CA THR A 211 4.92 12.63 3.84
C THR A 211 4.17 11.45 4.46
N LEU A 212 2.90 11.25 4.09
CA LEU A 212 2.11 10.11 4.56
C LEU A 212 2.73 8.77 4.17
N MET A 213 3.30 8.66 2.98
CA MET A 213 3.98 7.43 2.54
C MET A 213 5.24 7.16 3.36
N ASN A 214 6.02 8.20 3.67
CA ASN A 214 7.17 8.10 4.57
C ASN A 214 6.75 7.71 5.98
N GLU A 215 5.65 8.24 6.51
CA GLU A 215 5.09 7.87 7.80
C GLU A 215 4.64 6.41 7.84
N ILE A 216 3.93 5.93 6.80
CA ILE A 216 3.54 4.52 6.66
C ILE A 216 4.79 3.63 6.61
N GLN A 217 5.82 4.03 5.86
CA GLN A 217 7.05 3.26 5.74
C GLN A 217 7.86 3.27 7.05
N ALA A 218 7.90 4.38 7.77
CA ALA A 218 8.52 4.48 9.09
C ALA A 218 7.76 3.65 10.13
N ALA A 219 6.43 3.70 10.13
CA ALA A 219 5.57 2.88 10.97
C ALA A 219 5.76 1.38 10.67
N LYS A 220 5.84 1.01 9.38
CA LYS A 220 6.13 -0.36 8.93
C LYS A 220 7.52 -0.80 9.42
N ASN A 221 8.56 -0.01 9.21
CA ASN A 221 9.92 -0.35 9.64
C ASN A 221 10.06 -0.43 11.18
N SER A 222 9.35 0.44 11.90
CA SER A 222 9.28 0.44 13.36
C SER A 222 8.52 -0.77 13.92
N TRP A 223 7.34 -1.07 13.36
CA TRP A 223 6.56 -2.25 13.71
C TRP A 223 7.33 -3.53 13.38
N PHE A 224 7.85 -3.67 12.16
CA PHE A 224 8.54 -4.88 11.72
C PHE A 224 9.79 -5.15 12.55
N SER A 225 10.56 -4.10 12.88
CA SER A 225 11.76 -4.23 13.72
C SER A 225 11.42 -4.52 15.18
N LYS A 226 10.36 -3.92 15.74
CA LYS A 226 9.94 -4.18 17.13
C LYS A 226 9.34 -5.57 17.32
N THR A 227 8.56 -6.05 16.35
CA THR A 227 7.95 -7.39 16.39
C THR A 227 8.98 -8.49 16.12
N LEU A 228 9.87 -8.34 15.12
CA LEU A 228 10.93 -9.32 14.88
C LEU A 228 11.93 -9.40 16.04
N ASN A 229 12.32 -8.28 16.63
CA ASN A 229 13.22 -8.30 17.79
C ASN A 229 12.53 -8.91 19.02
N SER A 230 11.24 -8.61 19.27
CA SER A 230 10.49 -9.21 20.38
C SER A 230 10.33 -10.73 20.23
N ILE A 231 10.12 -11.23 19.01
CA ILE A 231 10.07 -12.67 18.72
C ILE A 231 11.46 -13.29 18.91
N LYS A 232 12.53 -12.63 18.45
CA LYS A 232 13.90 -13.15 18.60
C LYS A 232 14.37 -13.20 20.06
N THR A 233 13.86 -12.32 20.92
CA THR A 233 14.08 -12.41 22.38
C THR A 233 13.19 -13.45 23.07
N ALA A 234 11.98 -13.73 22.55
CA ALA A 234 11.08 -14.74 23.09
C ALA A 234 11.49 -16.18 22.72
N THR A 235 12.19 -16.38 21.59
CA THR A 235 12.75 -17.67 21.18
C THR A 235 14.26 -17.80 21.45
N GLY A 236 14.82 -16.89 22.25
CA GLY A 236 16.22 -16.91 22.66
C GLY A 236 16.48 -18.00 23.68
N THR A 237 16.73 -19.23 23.24
CA THR A 237 17.52 -20.20 24.00
C THR A 237 18.86 -19.57 24.34
N GLN A 238 19.09 -19.24 25.62
CA GLN A 238 20.44 -19.00 26.12
C GLN A 238 21.32 -20.22 25.80
N PRO A 239 22.53 -20.03 25.26
CA PRO A 239 23.53 -21.10 25.31
C PRO A 239 23.82 -21.42 26.79
N PRO A 240 24.06 -22.70 27.16
CA PRO A 240 24.41 -23.05 28.53
C PRO A 240 25.71 -22.35 28.93
N GLN A 241 25.70 -21.65 30.05
CA GLN A 241 26.92 -21.25 30.73
C GLN A 241 27.71 -22.51 31.11
N GLN A 242 28.93 -22.62 30.59
CA GLN A 242 29.88 -23.64 31.02
C GLN A 242 30.38 -23.34 32.44
N PRO A 243 30.74 -24.37 33.23
CA PRO A 243 31.15 -24.21 34.62
C PRO A 243 32.47 -23.46 34.74
N GLN A 244 32.47 -22.54 35.69
CA GLN A 244 33.56 -21.71 36.14
C GLN A 244 34.75 -22.58 36.59
N GLN A 245 35.83 -22.61 35.82
CA GLN A 245 37.13 -23.09 36.29
C GLN A 245 37.88 -21.95 36.99
N SER A 246 38.05 -22.15 38.29
CA SER A 246 38.91 -21.42 39.20
C SER A 246 40.35 -21.28 38.69
N GLN A 247 40.88 -20.05 38.66
CA GLN A 247 42.31 -19.76 38.63
C GLN A 247 42.75 -19.12 39.96
N PRO A 248 43.99 -19.41 40.44
CA PRO A 248 44.49 -18.96 41.74
C PRO A 248 45.10 -17.54 41.68
N PRO A 249 45.42 -16.92 42.83
CA PRO A 249 45.53 -15.47 42.93
C PRO A 249 46.93 -14.89 42.67
N LYS A 250 46.90 -13.64 42.17
CA LYS A 250 47.85 -12.50 42.31
C LYS A 250 49.32 -12.74 42.01
N GLU A 251 49.91 -11.86 41.19
CA GLU A 251 50.97 -10.95 41.65
C GLU A 251 50.88 -9.59 40.96
N SER A 252 51.07 -8.57 41.78
CA SER A 252 51.30 -7.16 41.51
C SER A 252 52.64 -6.92 40.81
N SER A 253 52.73 -5.93 39.92
CA SER A 253 53.78 -4.89 39.96
C SER A 253 53.74 -3.95 38.75
N THR A 254 53.81 -2.65 39.08
CA THR A 254 54.22 -1.47 38.30
C THR A 254 53.29 -0.94 37.21
#